data_AF-A0A5K1GQN2-F1
#
_entry.id   AF-A0A5K1GQN2-F1
#
_cell.length_a   1.000
_cell.length_b   1.000
_cell.length_c   1.000
_cell.angle_alpha   90.00
_cell.angle_beta   90.00
_cell.angle_gamma   90.00
#
_symmetry.space_group_name_H-M   'P 1'
#
loop_
_entity.id
_entity.type
_entity.pdbx_description
1 polymer ?
#
loop_
_entity_poly.entity_id
_entity_poly.type
_entity_poly.pdbx_seq_one_letter_code
_entity_poly.pdbx_strand_id
1 'polypeptide(L)' 'KLMEPPYLGATKWSRWHVFWVDERVVPKDHPDSNYKLAYDAFLSK' A
#
# COMPACT_ATOMS: atom_id res chain seq x y z
N LYS A 1 -11.96 -1.60 -3.64
CA LYS A 1 -12.25 -0.59 -4.70
C LYS A 1 -11.16 -0.48 -5.78
N LEU A 2 -9.88 -0.17 -5.49
CA LEU A 2 -8.82 -0.13 -6.54
C LEU A 2 -8.31 -1.52 -6.96
N MET A 3 -8.45 -2.51 -6.07
CA MET A 3 -8.20 -3.93 -6.34
C MET A 3 -9.39 -4.66 -6.97
N GLU A 4 -10.43 -3.94 -7.39
CA GLU A 4 -11.66 -4.50 -7.97
C GLU A 4 -11.84 -3.98 -9.40
N PRO A 5 -12.61 -4.68 -10.25
CA PRO A 5 -13.06 -4.14 -11.53
C PRO A 5 -13.80 -2.80 -11.35
N PRO A 6 -13.66 -1.84 -12.29
CA PRO A 6 -12.89 -1.92 -13.54
C PRO A 6 -11.40 -1.50 -13.41
N TYR A 7 -10.93 -1.20 -12.19
CA TYR A 7 -9.59 -0.62 -11.99
C TYR A 7 -8.47 -1.65 -11.99
N LEU A 8 -8.83 -2.91 -11.66
CA LEU A 8 -7.95 -4.06 -11.73
C LEU A 8 -7.41 -4.22 -13.16
N GLY A 9 -6.09 -4.12 -13.35
CA GLY A 9 -5.43 -4.21 -14.66
C GLY A 9 -5.44 -2.92 -15.49
N ALA A 10 -6.33 -1.96 -15.21
CA ALA A 10 -6.35 -0.66 -15.90
C ALA A 10 -5.30 0.32 -15.35
N THR A 11 -4.96 0.19 -14.06
CA THR A 11 -4.04 1.11 -13.37
C THR A 11 -2.58 0.72 -13.61
N LYS A 12 -1.77 1.65 -14.14
CA LYS A 12 -0.33 1.45 -14.39
C LYS A 12 0.50 1.66 -13.12
N TRP A 13 0.44 0.73 -12.18
CA TRP A 13 1.13 0.81 -10.88
C TRP A 13 2.64 1.04 -10.97
N SER A 14 3.30 0.57 -12.02
CA SER A 14 4.75 0.77 -12.24
C SER A 14 5.19 2.24 -12.35
N ARG A 15 4.23 3.17 -12.52
CA ARG A 15 4.50 4.61 -12.60
C ARG A 15 4.23 5.36 -11.29
N TRP A 16 3.72 4.68 -10.27
CA TRP A 16 3.28 5.31 -9.04
C TRP A 16 4.40 5.35 -8.02
N HIS A 17 4.52 6.48 -7.33
CA HIS A 17 5.30 6.62 -6.11
C HIS A 17 4.33 6.88 -4.98
N VAL A 18 4.36 6.04 -3.95
CA VAL A 18 3.46 6.12 -2.79
C VAL A 18 4.25 6.67 -1.62
N PHE A 19 3.72 7.71 -0.99
CA PHE A 19 4.29 8.34 0.20
C PHE A 19 3.26 8.37 1.31
N TRP A 20 3.75 8.37 2.55
CA TRP A 20 2.93 8.56 3.73
C TRP A 20 3.14 9.97 4.28
N VAL A 21 2.06 10.56 4.77
CA VAL A 21 2.12 11.83 5.52
C VAL A 21 2.65 11.60 6.94
N ASP A 22 2.36 10.43 7.52
CA ASP A 22 2.78 10.01 8.84
C ASP A 22 3.09 8.51 8.90
N GLU A 23 3.97 8.13 9.82
CA GLU A 23 4.32 6.74 10.12
C GLU A 23 4.60 6.63 11.63
N ARG A 24 4.37 5.44 12.18
CA ARG A 24 4.77 5.09 13.53
C ARG A 24 6.27 4.79 13.54
N VAL A 25 6.99 5.33 14.54
CA VAL A 25 8.44 5.13 14.69
C VAL A 25 8.70 3.73 15.26
N VAL A 26 8.48 2.72 14.44
CA VAL A 26 8.64 1.29 14.74
C VAL A 26 9.28 0.58 13.54
N PRO A 27 9.82 -0.64 13.71
CA PRO A 27 10.28 -1.45 12.58
C PRO A 27 9.18 -1.64 11.53
N LYS A 28 9.59 -1.78 10.26
CA LYS A 28 8.70 -1.89 9.10
C LYS A 28 7.73 -3.08 9.15
N ASP A 29 8.13 -4.15 9.81
CA ASP A 29 7.37 -5.40 9.99
C ASP A 29 6.60 -5.44 11.31
N HIS A 30 6.67 -4.36 12.11
CA HIS A 30 5.90 -4.23 13.33
C HIS A 30 4.40 -4.14 13.02
N PRO A 31 3.51 -4.75 13.83
CA PRO A 31 2.06 -4.71 13.61
C PRO A 31 1.48 -3.30 13.51
N ASP A 32 2.09 -2.32 14.20
CA ASP A 32 1.63 -0.92 14.19
C ASP A 32 2.18 -0.07 13.04
N SER A 33 2.99 -0.63 12.13
CA SER A 33 3.51 0.12 10.98
C SER A 33 2.40 0.40 9.95
N ASN A 34 2.21 1.66 9.59
CA ASN A 34 1.31 2.08 8.51
C ASN A 34 1.75 1.45 7.18
N TYR A 35 3.06 1.37 6.92
CA TYR A 35 3.60 0.65 5.77
C TYR A 35 3.16 -0.82 5.76
N LYS A 36 3.31 -1.53 6.88
CA LYS A 36 2.96 -2.96 6.94
C LYS A 36 1.49 -3.17 6.64
N LEU A 37 0.62 -2.38 7.27
CA LEU A 37 -0.82 -2.42 7.03
C LEU A 37 -1.14 -2.24 5.54
N ALA A 38 -0.56 -1.22 4.90
CA ALA A 38 -0.77 -0.97 3.49
C ALA A 38 -0.20 -2.06 2.58
N TYR A 39 0.95 -2.65 2.94
CA TYR A 39 1.54 -3.75 2.20
C TYR A 39 0.65 -4.99 2.23
N ASP A 40 0.23 -5.41 3.42
CA ASP A 40 -0.58 -6.62 3.60
C ASP A 40 -1.97 -6.48 2.98
N ALA A 41 -2.58 -5.30 3.10
CA ALA A 41 -3.92 -5.04 2.61
C ALA A 41 -3.98 -4.67 1.12
N PHE A 42 -2.92 -4.09 0.56
CA PHE A 42 -2.98 -3.47 -0.76
C PHE A 42 -1.73 -3.68 -1.62
N LEU A 43 -0.55 -3.24 -1.21
CA LEU A 43 0.62 -3.17 -2.13
C LEU A 43 1.21 -4.53 -2.52
N SER A 44 0.87 -5.61 -1.79
CA SER A 44 1.32 -6.98 -2.09
C SER A 44 0.32 -7.81 -2.91
N LYS A 45 -0.83 -7.23 -3.28
CA LYS A 45 -1.90 -7.90 -4.01
C LYS A 45 -1.86 -7.49 -5.49
#